data_AF-A0A1J1CTF7-F1
#
_entry.id   AF-A0A1J1CTF7-F1
#
_cell.length_a   1.000
_cell.length_b   1.000
_cell.length_c   1.000
_cell.angle_alpha   90.00
_cell.angle_beta   90.00
_cell.angle_gamma   90.00
#
_symmetry.space_group_name_H-M   'P 1'
#
loop_
_entity.id
_entity.type
_entity.pdbx_description
1 polymer ?
#
loop_
_entity_poly.entity_id
_entity_poly.type
_entity_poly.pdbx_seq_one_letter_code
_entity_poly.pdbx_strand_id
1 'polypeptide(L)'
;MRALSNRKYDYYELLQDFGFLEKGAIFYHDKNDHMYGSIAEGCLKLCWTTDGDCYSGLCGDTIFLHYNFTKDEDLFRKLKPPNKVDDSINWEYLIVALNFRIKELEDREIFGRELEIAKKELRKVLIQQQNSNK
;
A
#
# COMPACT_ATOMS: atom_id res chain seq x y z
N MET A 1 -0.26 4.49 -2.97
CA MET A 1 0.68 3.37 -3.27
C MET A 1 1.26 3.51 -4.69
N ARG A 2 2.55 3.23 -4.96
CA ARG A 2 3.07 3.20 -6.36
C ARG A 2 2.61 1.94 -7.08
N ALA A 3 2.33 2.05 -8.38
CA ALA A 3 1.95 0.89 -9.17
C ALA A 3 3.05 -0.18 -9.12
N LEU A 4 2.64 -1.43 -8.95
CA LEU A 4 3.51 -2.61 -9.01
C LEU A 4 4.66 -2.64 -7.98
N SER A 5 4.57 -1.86 -6.90
CA SER A 5 5.66 -1.70 -5.92
C SER A 5 5.55 -2.59 -4.67
N ASN A 6 4.51 -3.42 -4.52
CA ASN A 6 4.30 -4.22 -3.31
C ASN A 6 3.47 -5.50 -3.58
N ARG A 7 4.01 -6.68 -3.24
CA ARG A 7 3.35 -7.97 -3.53
C ARG A 7 2.14 -8.29 -2.67
N LYS A 8 1.93 -7.57 -1.58
CA LYS A 8 0.74 -7.72 -0.73
C LYS A 8 -0.54 -7.33 -1.45
N TYR A 9 -0.42 -6.56 -2.52
CA TYR A 9 -1.55 -6.10 -3.31
C TYR A 9 -1.65 -6.84 -4.63
N ASP A 10 -2.87 -6.97 -5.12
CA ASP A 10 -3.13 -7.28 -6.52
C ASP A 10 -3.27 -5.98 -7.31
N TYR A 11 -2.76 -5.96 -8.53
CA TYR A 11 -2.80 -4.77 -9.39
C TYR A 11 -3.70 -5.04 -10.59
N TYR A 12 -4.46 -4.03 -10.99
CA TYR A 12 -5.41 -4.12 -12.09
C TYR A 12 -5.26 -2.89 -12.97
N GLU A 13 -5.09 -3.10 -14.26
CA GLU A 13 -5.06 -2.05 -15.28
C GLU A 13 -6.45 -1.85 -15.85
N LEU A 14 -6.85 -0.59 -15.95
CA LEU A 14 -8.09 -0.19 -16.58
C LEU A 14 -7.98 -0.28 -18.11
N LEU A 15 -8.89 -1.03 -18.76
CA LEU A 15 -8.81 -1.31 -20.20
C LEU A 15 -9.55 -0.30 -21.09
N GLN A 16 -10.40 0.54 -20.49
CA GLN A 16 -11.20 1.55 -21.17
C GLN A 16 -11.26 2.82 -20.34
N ASP A 17 -11.54 3.96 -20.96
CA ASP A 17 -11.68 5.21 -20.21
C ASP A 17 -12.84 5.12 -19.21
N PHE A 18 -12.65 5.64 -18.00
CA PHE A 18 -13.64 5.62 -16.93
C PHE A 18 -13.76 7.00 -16.29
N GLY A 19 -14.79 7.74 -16.70
CA GLY A 19 -14.97 9.13 -16.28
C GLY A 19 -13.81 10.00 -16.77
N PHE A 20 -13.02 10.52 -15.84
CA PHE A 20 -11.83 11.35 -16.12
C PHE A 20 -10.51 10.55 -16.19
N LEU A 21 -10.55 9.25 -15.87
CA LEU A 21 -9.38 8.40 -15.96
C LEU A 21 -9.28 7.78 -17.35
N GLU A 22 -8.14 7.98 -17.98
CA GLU A 22 -7.80 7.32 -19.24
C GLU A 22 -7.47 5.84 -19.02
N LYS A 23 -7.69 5.04 -20.07
CA LYS A 23 -7.23 3.64 -20.10
C LYS A 23 -5.74 3.55 -19.74
N GLY A 24 -5.35 2.45 -19.10
CA GLY A 24 -4.00 2.20 -18.62
C GLY A 24 -3.76 2.66 -17.18
N ALA A 25 -4.71 3.37 -16.55
CA ALA A 25 -4.65 3.66 -15.12
C ALA A 25 -4.58 2.36 -14.30
N ILE A 26 -3.69 2.32 -13.32
CA ILE A 26 -3.46 1.12 -12.50
C ILE A 26 -4.09 1.31 -11.13
N PHE A 27 -4.90 0.35 -10.73
CA PHE A 27 -5.48 0.23 -9.41
C PHE A 27 -4.80 -0.88 -8.61
N TYR A 28 -4.82 -0.75 -7.30
CA TYR A 28 -4.40 -1.81 -6.38
C TYR A 28 -5.56 -2.24 -5.48
N HIS A 29 -5.54 -3.51 -5.11
CA HIS A 29 -6.46 -4.16 -4.20
C HIS A 29 -5.68 -4.81 -3.06
N ASP A 30 -6.08 -4.58 -1.82
CA ASP A 30 -5.54 -5.33 -0.68
C ASP A 30 -6.12 -6.74 -0.71
N LYS A 31 -5.26 -7.75 -0.82
CA LYS A 31 -5.67 -9.16 -0.89
C LYS A 31 -6.48 -9.64 0.33
N ASN A 32 -6.48 -8.89 1.43
CA ASN A 32 -7.24 -9.20 2.64
C ASN A 32 -8.57 -8.42 2.73
N ASP A 33 -8.82 -7.47 1.82
CA ASP A 33 -10.02 -6.65 1.84
C ASP A 33 -11.15 -7.35 1.06
N HIS A 34 -11.94 -8.15 1.78
CA HIS A 34 -13.03 -8.94 1.20
C HIS A 34 -14.40 -8.32 1.44
N MET A 35 -14.59 -7.03 1.13
CA MET A 35 -15.85 -6.32 1.40
C MET A 35 -17.10 -7.06 0.87
N TYR A 36 -16.97 -7.88 -0.19
CA TYR A 36 -18.05 -8.69 -0.76
C TYR A 36 -17.94 -10.21 -0.49
N GLY A 37 -17.04 -10.64 0.40
CA GLY A 37 -16.88 -12.03 0.80
C GLY A 37 -16.09 -12.90 -0.19
N SER A 38 -15.46 -12.32 -1.21
CA SER A 38 -14.61 -13.00 -2.19
C SER A 38 -13.20 -12.41 -2.21
N ILE A 39 -12.20 -13.26 -2.49
CA ILE A 39 -10.78 -12.88 -2.61
C ILE A 39 -10.55 -11.90 -3.77
N ALA A 40 -11.50 -11.82 -4.68
CA ALA A 40 -11.35 -11.09 -5.93
C ALA A 40 -12.46 -10.08 -6.19
N GLU A 41 -13.06 -9.60 -5.09
CA GLU A 41 -14.09 -8.57 -5.08
C GLU A 41 -13.78 -7.62 -3.92
N GLY A 42 -13.78 -6.31 -4.18
CA GLY A 42 -13.50 -5.36 -3.11
C GLY A 42 -13.13 -3.96 -3.59
N CYS A 43 -12.44 -3.23 -2.71
CA CYS A 43 -12.00 -1.87 -2.97
C CYS A 43 -10.76 -1.86 -3.88
N LEU A 44 -10.89 -1.22 -5.04
CA LEU A 44 -9.80 -0.84 -5.92
C LEU A 44 -9.43 0.62 -5.67
N LYS A 45 -8.14 0.86 -5.42
CA LYS A 45 -7.61 2.19 -5.13
C LYS A 45 -6.63 2.59 -6.22
N LEU A 46 -6.75 3.81 -6.72
CA LEU A 46 -5.85 4.30 -7.77
C LEU A 46 -4.40 4.32 -7.29
N CYS A 47 -3.48 3.76 -8.07
CA CYS A 47 -2.04 3.87 -7.80
C CYS A 47 -1.50 5.21 -8.29
N TRP A 48 -0.34 5.60 -7.78
CA TRP A 48 0.57 6.46 -8.54
C TRP A 48 1.16 5.65 -9.71
N THR A 49 1.69 6.30 -10.74
CA THR A 49 2.46 5.61 -11.78
C THR A 49 3.68 4.89 -11.17
N THR A 50 4.35 4.04 -11.94
CA THR A 50 5.59 3.37 -11.51
C THR A 50 6.67 4.39 -11.11
N ASP A 51 6.70 5.53 -11.80
CA ASP A 51 7.66 6.62 -11.57
C ASP A 51 7.23 7.56 -10.41
N GLY A 52 5.96 7.45 -9.98
CA GLY A 52 5.40 8.24 -8.88
C GLY A 52 4.57 9.45 -9.32
N ASP A 53 4.15 9.50 -10.58
CA ASP A 53 3.30 10.55 -11.14
C ASP A 53 1.80 10.22 -11.00
N CYS A 54 0.96 11.17 -11.43
CA CYS A 54 -0.51 11.07 -11.43
C CYS A 54 -1.02 10.58 -12.80
N TYR A 55 -2.17 9.89 -12.82
CA TYR A 55 -2.86 9.48 -14.05
C TYR A 55 -3.92 10.51 -14.42
N SER A 56 -3.86 11.11 -15.60
CA SER A 56 -4.86 12.12 -16.05
C SER A 56 -5.06 13.25 -15.03
N GLY A 57 -3.99 13.66 -14.33
CA GLY A 57 -4.04 14.67 -13.26
C GLY A 57 -4.57 14.17 -11.91
N LEU A 58 -5.01 12.92 -11.82
CA LEU A 58 -5.52 12.27 -10.62
C LEU A 58 -4.41 11.43 -9.97
N CYS A 59 -4.10 11.79 -8.74
CA CYS A 59 -2.97 11.20 -8.02
C CYS A 59 -3.39 9.93 -7.27
N GLY A 60 -2.42 9.12 -6.85
CA GLY A 60 -2.73 7.87 -6.16
C GLY A 60 -3.58 8.10 -4.90
N ASP A 61 -4.41 7.12 -4.57
CA ASP A 61 -5.34 7.14 -3.44
C ASP A 61 -6.42 8.23 -3.50
N THR A 62 -6.67 8.84 -4.67
CA THR A 62 -7.77 9.81 -4.87
C THR A 62 -9.08 9.17 -5.34
N ILE A 63 -9.00 8.03 -6.04
CA ILE A 63 -10.16 7.29 -6.54
C ILE A 63 -10.23 5.92 -5.86
N PHE A 64 -11.44 5.61 -5.40
CA PHE A 64 -11.81 4.36 -4.74
C PHE A 64 -13.02 3.78 -5.47
N LEU A 65 -12.86 2.58 -6.03
CA LEU A 65 -13.93 1.87 -6.72
C LEU A 65 -14.25 0.59 -5.95
N HIS A 66 -15.53 0.30 -5.75
CA HIS A 66 -15.97 -1.00 -5.26
C HIS A 66 -16.43 -1.81 -6.46
N TYR A 67 -15.72 -2.91 -6.78
CA TYR A 67 -15.93 -3.60 -8.04
C TYR A 67 -15.68 -5.11 -7.95
N ASN A 68 -16.36 -5.87 -8.81
CA ASN A 68 -16.13 -7.30 -8.99
C ASN A 68 -15.17 -7.53 -10.17
N PHE A 69 -13.93 -7.12 -9.98
CA PHE A 69 -12.91 -7.08 -11.03
C PHE A 69 -12.53 -8.47 -11.60
N THR A 70 -12.99 -9.58 -11.01
CA THR A 70 -12.89 -10.91 -11.64
C THR A 70 -13.99 -11.26 -12.61
N LYS A 71 -15.16 -10.64 -12.52
CA LYS A 71 -16.24 -10.87 -13.49
C LYS A 71 -16.21 -9.86 -14.62
N ASP A 72 -15.55 -8.74 -14.40
CA ASP A 72 -15.45 -7.63 -15.34
C ASP A 72 -14.08 -7.58 -16.02
N GLU A 73 -13.67 -8.71 -16.63
CA GLU A 73 -12.39 -8.83 -17.35
C GLU A 73 -12.28 -7.86 -18.54
N ASP A 74 -13.42 -7.39 -19.06
CA ASP A 74 -13.50 -6.37 -20.11
C ASP A 74 -13.09 -4.96 -19.62
N LEU A 75 -13.18 -4.72 -18.31
CA LEU A 75 -12.83 -3.43 -17.69
C LEU A 75 -11.46 -3.45 -17.04
N PHE A 76 -11.11 -4.56 -16.39
CA PHE A 76 -9.90 -4.65 -15.59
C PHE A 76 -9.06 -5.87 -15.98
N ARG A 77 -7.79 -5.62 -16.28
CA ARG A 77 -6.80 -6.67 -16.48
C ARG A 77 -5.91 -6.79 -15.26
N LYS A 78 -5.87 -7.97 -14.64
CA LYS A 78 -4.92 -8.26 -13.55
C LYS A 78 -3.48 -8.20 -14.07
N LEU A 79 -2.65 -7.39 -13.43
CA LEU A 79 -1.24 -7.28 -13.69
C LEU A 79 -0.44 -8.21 -12.77
N LYS A 80 0.64 -8.78 -13.30
CA LYS A 80 1.62 -9.49 -12.48
C LYS A 80 2.55 -8.45 -11.82
N PRO A 81 2.70 -8.44 -10.49
CA PRO A 81 3.74 -7.64 -9.88
C PRO A 81 5.12 -8.10 -10.39
N PRO A 82 6.10 -7.19 -10.52
CA PRO A 82 7.43 -7.52 -11.02
C PRO A 82 8.08 -8.63 -10.19
N ASN A 83 8.88 -9.47 -10.85
CA ASN A 83 9.64 -10.56 -10.22
C ASN A 83 10.61 -10.06 -9.14
N LYS A 84 10.94 -8.76 -9.14
CA LYS A 84 11.66 -8.06 -8.08
C LYS A 84 10.85 -6.87 -7.62
N VAL A 85 9.79 -7.14 -6.87
CA VAL A 85 9.39 -6.18 -5.85
C VAL A 85 10.46 -6.32 -4.78
N ASP A 86 11.21 -5.25 -4.54
CA ASP A 86 12.12 -5.20 -3.42
C ASP A 86 11.27 -5.19 -2.14
N ASP A 87 10.85 -6.38 -1.71
CA ASP A 87 10.19 -6.60 -0.42
C ASP A 87 11.19 -6.44 0.73
N SER A 88 12.43 -5.94 0.48
CA SER A 88 13.32 -5.58 1.57
C SER A 88 12.63 -4.54 2.43
N ILE A 89 12.43 -4.93 3.68
CA ILE A 89 11.95 -4.03 4.70
C ILE A 89 13.01 -2.94 4.81
N ASN A 90 12.64 -1.69 4.48
CA ASN A 90 13.50 -0.55 4.75
C ASN A 90 13.50 -0.29 6.26
N TRP A 91 14.36 -1.02 6.95
CA TRP A 91 14.51 -0.99 8.39
C TRP A 91 14.85 0.41 8.91
N GLU A 92 15.68 1.14 8.17
CA GLU A 92 16.07 2.51 8.51
C GLU A 92 14.85 3.45 8.53
N TYR A 93 14.01 3.39 7.50
CA TYR A 93 12.78 4.16 7.46
C TYR A 93 11.82 3.83 8.62
N LEU A 94 11.61 2.53 8.89
CA LEU A 94 10.77 2.09 10.01
C LEU A 94 11.30 2.57 11.38
N ILE A 95 12.62 2.52 11.58
CA ILE A 95 13.26 3.02 12.79
C ILE A 95 13.07 4.54 12.93
N VAL A 96 13.29 5.30 11.85
CA VAL A 96 13.09 6.77 11.85
C VAL A 96 11.64 7.13 12.16
N ALA A 97 10.67 6.47 11.51
CA ALA A 97 9.25 6.74 11.72
C ALA A 97 8.81 6.44 13.16
N LEU A 98 9.25 5.31 13.74
CA LEU A 98 8.94 4.96 15.12
C LEU A 98 9.59 5.91 16.13
N ASN A 99 10.85 6.31 15.91
CA ASN A 99 11.51 7.31 16.75
C ASN A 99 10.80 8.67 16.70
N PHE A 100 10.36 9.10 15.51
CA PHE A 100 9.58 10.33 15.37
C PHE A 100 8.26 10.26 16.15
N ARG A 101 7.53 9.14 16.06
CA ARG A 101 6.28 8.95 16.80
C ARG A 101 6.49 8.93 18.32
N ILE A 102 7.56 8.28 18.79
CA ILE A 102 7.92 8.27 20.21
C ILE A 102 8.19 9.70 20.69
N LYS A 103 8.99 10.46 19.94
CA LYS A 103 9.29 11.85 20.26
C LYS A 103 8.03 12.72 20.29
N GLU A 104 7.14 12.59 19.30
CA GLU A 104 5.87 13.32 19.28
C GLU A 104 5.00 13.00 20.50
N LEU A 105 4.96 11.73 20.92
CA LEU A 105 4.22 11.31 22.11
C LEU A 105 4.85 11.85 23.41
N GLU A 106 6.18 11.88 23.49
CA GLU A 106 6.92 12.46 24.62
C GLU A 106 6.75 13.98 24.70
N ASP A 107 6.86 14.70 23.57
CA ASP A 107 6.67 16.15 23.47
C ASP A 107 5.23 16.57 23.82
N ARG A 108 4.26 15.67 23.62
CA ARG A 108 2.84 15.88 23.99
C ARG A 108 2.50 15.42 25.40
N GLU A 109 3.49 14.99 26.19
CA GLU A 109 3.33 14.44 27.54
C GLU A 109 2.36 13.23 27.60
N ILE A 110 2.22 12.50 26.48
CA ILE A 110 1.39 11.29 26.39
C ILE A 110 2.23 10.09 26.82
N PHE A 111 2.33 9.88 28.12
CA PHE A 111 3.11 8.78 28.71
C PHE A 111 2.31 7.48 28.90
N GLY A 112 1.16 7.37 28.25
CA GLY A 112 0.24 6.25 28.39
C GLY A 112 0.61 5.02 27.56
N ARG A 113 -0.38 4.13 27.42
CA ARG A 113 -0.28 2.87 26.67
C ARG A 113 0.31 3.01 25.27
N GLU A 114 0.05 4.13 24.58
CA GLU A 114 0.51 4.38 23.22
C GLU A 114 2.03 4.53 23.12
N LEU A 115 2.67 5.22 24.08
CA LEU A 115 4.12 5.40 24.12
C LEU A 115 4.82 4.06 24.37
N GLU A 116 4.30 3.26 25.29
CA GLU A 116 4.81 1.92 25.58
C GLU A 116 4.67 0.97 24.38
N ILE A 117 3.55 1.05 23.64
CA ILE A 117 3.39 0.30 22.39
C ILE A 117 4.44 0.73 21.37
N ALA A 118 4.61 2.04 21.12
CA ALA A 118 5.58 2.54 20.15
C ALA A 118 7.01 2.12 20.50
N LYS A 119 7.41 2.24 21.78
CA LYS A 119 8.72 1.78 22.28
C LYS A 119 8.91 0.27 22.12
N LYS A 120 7.87 -0.53 22.40
CA LYS A 120 7.91 -1.98 22.23
C LYS A 120 8.05 -2.38 20.76
N GLU A 121 7.34 -1.73 19.85
CA GLU A 121 7.45 -1.97 18.42
C GLU A 121 8.85 -1.60 17.89
N LEU A 122 9.42 -0.47 18.32
CA LEU A 122 10.80 -0.11 17.97
C LEU A 122 11.80 -1.19 18.39
N ARG A 123 11.69 -1.73 19.61
CA ARG A 123 12.55 -2.82 20.08
C ARG A 123 12.44 -4.07 19.21
N LYS A 124 11.22 -4.45 18.79
CA LYS A 124 11.01 -5.59 17.90
C LYS A 124 11.68 -5.38 16.54
N VAL A 125 11.50 -4.20 15.95
CA VAL A 125 12.10 -3.82 14.65
C VAL A 125 13.62 -3.90 14.71
N LEU A 126 14.25 -3.37 15.78
CA LEU A 126 15.70 -3.43 15.96
C LEU A 126 16.22 -4.88 16.06
N ILE A 127 15.53 -5.75 16.80
CA ILE A 127 15.88 -7.17 16.91
C ILE A 127 15.76 -7.87 15.56
N GLN A 128 14.69 -7.61 14.82
CA GLN A 128 14.47 -8.20 13.49
C GLN A 128 15.56 -7.75 12.50
N GLN A 129 15.91 -6.46 12.48
CA GLN A 129 17.00 -5.94 11.65
C GLN A 129 18.34 -6.64 11.95
N GLN A 130 18.68 -6.81 13.23
CA GLN A 130 19.91 -7.51 13.63
C GLN A 130 19.93 -8.98 13.18
N ASN A 131 18.80 -9.66 13.21
CA ASN A 131 18.69 -11.05 12.78
C ASN A 131 18.68 -11.20 11.25
N SER A 132 18.21 -10.19 10.51
CA SER A 132 18.25 -10.18 9.04
C SER A 132 19.63 -9.86 8.46
N ASN A 133 20.53 -9.27 9.25
CA ASN A 133 21.90 -8.92 8.84
C ASN A 133 22.97 -9.97 9.24
N LYS A 134 22.54 -11.12 9.79
CA LYS A 134 23.41 -12.27 10.11
C LYS A 134 23.24 -13.36 9.05
#